data_AF-A0A2E0T3Y2-F1
#
_entry.id   AF-A0A2E0T3Y2-F1
#
_cell.length_a   1.000
_cell.length_b   1.000
_cell.length_c   1.000
_cell.angle_alpha   90.00
_cell.angle_beta   90.00
_cell.angle_gamma   90.00
#
_symmetry.space_group_name_H-M   'P 1'
#
loop_
_entity.id
_entity.type
_entity.pdbx_description
1 polymer ?
#
loop_
_entity_poly.entity_id
_entity_poly.type
_entity_poly.pdbx_seq_one_letter_code
_entity_poly.pdbx_strand_id
1 'polypeptide(L)'
;MIQVDTTPYGADAHRALAAEIARLKGGDPLRPVSVVVSSNPIGIAARRALGHAGGIAAITFLTPYRLAELLGAAAVAATGRRPLSTPVLAGAVRAVLADEPGHFGGVASHPATERSLVRAHRTLSEVGPTGLERLAATSPRTADVVRVHRAVSERLRPRFSNEQDLVRAAVDAVSTSPPVLADLGPTILFLPQRLSSGQAHLLQAIAEHHDLSVIAGITGSAEADSAVQRSVESIGGAWPSGPTVVPAIADHALSVSDADDEVR
;
A
#
# COMPACT_ATOMS: atom_id res chain seq x y z
N MET A 1 -2.93 7.15 19.85
CA MET A 1 -3.34 5.74 20.07
C MET A 1 -4.29 5.39 18.94
N ILE A 2 -3.99 4.34 18.17
CA ILE A 2 -4.79 3.97 16.99
C ILE A 2 -6.02 3.19 17.46
N GLN A 3 -7.20 3.69 17.17
CA GLN A 3 -8.44 2.94 17.41
C GLN A 3 -8.63 1.93 16.28
N VAL A 4 -8.83 0.66 16.62
CA VAL A 4 -9.03 -0.42 15.65
C VAL A 4 -10.37 -1.10 15.93
N ASP A 5 -11.24 -1.11 14.93
CA ASP A 5 -12.51 -1.83 14.95
C ASP A 5 -12.50 -2.90 13.85
N THR A 6 -12.90 -4.12 14.20
CA THR A 6 -13.07 -5.22 13.24
C THR A 6 -14.54 -5.40 12.86
N THR A 7 -14.82 -5.69 11.59
CA THR A 7 -16.18 -5.80 11.06
C THR A 7 -16.24 -6.87 9.96
N PRO A 8 -17.38 -7.56 9.77
CA PRO A 8 -17.58 -8.36 8.57
C PRO A 8 -17.43 -7.52 7.30
N TYR A 9 -16.94 -8.15 6.22
CA TYR A 9 -16.94 -7.51 4.90
C TYR A 9 -18.36 -7.20 4.40
N GLY A 10 -18.46 -6.30 3.42
CA GLY A 10 -19.72 -5.96 2.76
C GLY A 10 -20.48 -4.82 3.46
N ALA A 11 -21.79 -5.00 3.66
CA ALA A 11 -22.66 -3.93 4.17
C ALA A 11 -22.29 -3.47 5.59
N ASP A 12 -21.81 -4.39 6.43
CA ASP A 12 -21.35 -4.07 7.78
C ASP A 12 -20.16 -3.11 7.77
N ALA A 13 -19.14 -3.39 6.96
CA ALA A 13 -18.01 -2.49 6.78
C ALA A 13 -18.43 -1.09 6.32
N HIS A 14 -19.35 -0.98 5.37
CA HIS A 14 -19.83 0.33 4.90
C HIS A 14 -20.65 1.08 5.96
N ARG A 15 -21.44 0.37 6.79
CA ARG A 15 -22.12 0.97 7.95
C ARG A 15 -21.12 1.47 9.00
N ALA A 16 -20.11 0.67 9.30
CA ALA A 16 -19.03 1.06 10.23
C ALA A 16 -18.32 2.33 9.74
N LEU A 17 -18.00 2.39 8.44
CA LEU A 17 -17.40 3.58 7.83
C LEU A 17 -18.30 4.80 7.95
N ALA A 18 -19.60 4.66 7.64
CA ALA A 18 -20.55 5.77 7.76
C ALA A 18 -20.67 6.28 9.20
N ALA A 19 -20.73 5.37 10.18
CA ALA A 19 -20.81 5.71 11.59
C ALA A 19 -19.55 6.45 12.07
N GLU A 20 -18.37 5.98 11.69
CA GLU A 20 -17.10 6.60 12.07
C GLU A 20 -16.93 8.00 11.45
N ILE A 21 -17.31 8.16 10.18
CA ILE A 21 -17.32 9.48 9.53
C ILE A 21 -18.28 10.43 10.22
N ALA A 22 -19.50 9.98 10.57
CA ALA A 22 -20.46 10.82 11.28
C ALA A 22 -19.95 11.25 12.66
N ARG A 23 -19.28 10.33 13.39
CA ARG A 23 -18.63 10.62 14.67
C ARG A 23 -17.56 11.70 14.52
N LEU A 24 -16.66 11.55 13.54
CA LEU A 24 -15.58 12.51 13.29
C LEU A 24 -16.09 13.88 12.86
N LYS A 25 -17.13 13.91 12.01
CA LYS A 25 -17.80 15.15 11.58
C LYS A 25 -18.50 15.88 12.72
N GLY A 26 -19.00 15.16 13.73
CA GLY A 26 -19.58 15.77 14.94
C GLY A 26 -20.73 16.73 14.66
N GLY A 27 -21.52 16.47 13.61
CA GLY A 27 -22.63 17.32 13.17
C GLY A 27 -22.26 18.44 12.18
N ASP A 28 -20.98 18.67 11.89
CA ASP A 28 -20.52 19.60 10.85
C ASP A 28 -20.30 18.87 9.51
N PRO A 29 -21.16 19.06 8.49
CA PRO A 29 -21.02 18.38 7.21
C PRO A 29 -19.74 18.75 6.46
N LEU A 30 -19.14 19.92 6.74
CA LEU A 30 -17.97 20.44 6.04
C LEU A 30 -16.65 20.13 6.74
N ARG A 31 -16.68 19.52 7.93
CA ARG A 31 -15.47 19.05 8.58
C ARG A 31 -14.77 17.99 7.71
N PRO A 32 -13.49 18.17 7.36
CA PRO A 32 -12.77 17.24 6.51
C PRO A 32 -12.53 15.91 7.21
N VAL A 33 -12.69 14.82 6.46
CA VAL A 33 -12.32 13.46 6.87
C VAL A 33 -11.64 12.78 5.69
N SER A 34 -10.52 12.11 5.95
CA SER A 34 -9.81 11.34 4.94
C SER A 34 -10.01 9.84 5.14
N VAL A 35 -10.27 9.12 4.05
CA VAL A 35 -10.44 7.67 4.04
C VAL A 35 -9.35 7.06 3.17
N VAL A 36 -8.42 6.36 3.82
CA VAL A 36 -7.36 5.61 3.16
C VAL A 36 -7.87 4.21 2.84
N VAL A 37 -7.87 3.85 1.56
CA VAL A 37 -8.34 2.55 1.06
C VAL A 37 -7.20 1.77 0.44
N SER A 38 -7.27 0.43 0.52
CA SER A 38 -6.25 -0.45 -0.05
C SER A 38 -6.21 -0.44 -1.58
N SER A 39 -7.29 -0.03 -2.25
CA SER A 39 -7.34 0.15 -3.71
C SER A 39 -8.43 1.12 -4.16
N ASN A 40 -8.28 1.67 -5.37
CA ASN A 40 -9.27 2.60 -5.94
C ASN A 40 -10.68 1.99 -6.08
N PRO A 41 -10.87 0.72 -6.52
CA PRO A 41 -12.19 0.10 -6.54
C PRO A 41 -12.90 0.08 -5.18
N ILE A 42 -12.17 -0.16 -4.09
CA ILE A 42 -12.73 -0.12 -2.73
C ILE A 42 -13.17 1.30 -2.37
N GLY A 43 -12.38 2.31 -2.71
CA GLY A 43 -12.76 3.72 -2.53
C GLY A 43 -14.02 4.10 -3.31
N ILE A 44 -14.16 3.63 -4.56
CA ILE A 44 -15.36 3.85 -5.38
C ILE A 44 -16.58 3.17 -4.73
N ALA A 45 -16.45 1.92 -4.28
CA ALA A 45 -17.52 1.18 -3.61
C ALA A 45 -17.97 1.89 -2.33
N ALA A 46 -17.02 2.28 -1.48
CA ALA A 46 -17.28 3.04 -0.25
C ALA A 46 -17.97 4.39 -0.54
N ARG A 47 -17.49 5.16 -1.53
CA ARG A 47 -18.09 6.44 -1.92
C ARG A 47 -19.52 6.27 -2.41
N ARG A 48 -19.83 5.22 -3.18
CA ARG A 48 -21.20 4.91 -3.63
C ARG A 48 -22.10 4.54 -2.45
N ALA A 49 -21.62 3.70 -1.54
CA ALA A 49 -22.37 3.31 -0.35
C ALA A 49 -22.70 4.52 0.55
N LEU A 50 -21.73 5.40 0.81
CA LEU A 50 -21.94 6.63 1.57
C LEU A 50 -22.88 7.61 0.86
N GLY A 51 -22.77 7.73 -0.46
CA GLY A 51 -23.67 8.55 -1.28
C GLY A 51 -25.13 8.14 -1.12
N HIS A 52 -25.39 6.83 -0.96
CA HIS A 52 -26.73 6.32 -0.68
C HIS A 52 -27.18 6.53 0.77
N ALA A 53 -26.24 6.55 1.72
CA ALA A 53 -26.54 6.61 3.16
C ALA A 53 -26.69 8.03 3.73
N GLY A 54 -26.19 9.07 3.05
CA GLY A 54 -26.28 10.45 3.57
C GLY A 54 -25.39 11.48 2.91
N GLY A 55 -24.46 11.07 2.03
CA GLY A 55 -23.65 11.96 1.22
C GLY A 55 -22.14 11.82 1.47
N ILE A 56 -21.38 12.66 0.76
CA ILE A 56 -19.92 12.55 0.67
C ILE A 56 -19.19 13.89 0.80
N ALA A 57 -19.87 14.90 1.36
CA ALA A 57 -19.31 16.24 1.50
C ALA A 57 -18.07 16.22 2.40
N ALA A 58 -16.99 16.90 1.98
CA ALA A 58 -15.72 16.98 2.71
C ALA A 58 -15.13 15.60 3.11
N ILE A 59 -15.30 14.58 2.25
CA ILE A 59 -14.67 13.27 2.42
C ILE A 59 -13.68 13.04 1.28
N THR A 60 -12.41 12.85 1.61
CA THR A 60 -11.34 12.60 0.65
C THR A 60 -10.96 11.12 0.68
N PHE A 61 -11.03 10.45 -0.46
CA PHE A 61 -10.61 9.06 -0.60
C PHE A 61 -9.23 8.97 -1.25
N LEU A 62 -8.29 8.28 -0.62
CA LEU A 62 -6.91 8.16 -1.08
C LEU A 62 -6.42 6.73 -0.91
N THR A 63 -5.45 6.32 -1.73
CA THR A 63 -4.62 5.15 -1.43
C THR A 63 -3.41 5.57 -0.59
N PRO A 64 -2.72 4.65 0.11
CA PRO A 64 -1.48 4.95 0.81
C PRO A 64 -0.43 5.61 -0.09
N TYR A 65 -0.33 5.17 -1.35
CA TYR A 65 0.55 5.78 -2.34
C TYR A 65 0.15 7.24 -2.64
N ARG A 66 -1.14 7.49 -2.85
CA ARG A 66 -1.62 8.86 -3.15
C ARG A 66 -1.43 9.81 -1.97
N LEU A 67 -1.55 9.28 -0.75
CA LEU A 67 -1.24 10.01 0.47
C LEU A 67 0.25 10.36 0.54
N ALA A 68 1.14 9.41 0.23
CA ALA A 68 2.57 9.66 0.13
C ALA A 68 2.91 10.70 -0.95
N GLU A 69 2.25 10.66 -2.12
CA GLU A 69 2.41 11.66 -3.16
C GLU A 69 2.03 13.06 -2.68
N LEU A 70 0.85 13.19 -2.06
CA LEU A 70 0.33 14.46 -1.58
C LEU A 70 1.25 15.11 -0.54
N LEU A 71 1.91 14.32 0.30
CA LEU A 71 2.79 14.80 1.36
C LEU A 71 4.25 14.97 0.91
N GLY A 72 4.76 14.05 0.09
CA GLY A 72 6.19 13.94 -0.21
C GLY A 72 6.63 14.43 -1.59
N ALA A 73 5.71 14.61 -2.55
CA ALA A 73 6.10 14.84 -3.95
C ALA A 73 6.92 16.13 -4.14
N ALA A 74 6.60 17.20 -3.39
CA ALA A 74 7.34 18.46 -3.47
C ALA A 74 8.81 18.30 -3.04
N ALA A 75 9.05 17.60 -1.93
CA ALA A 75 10.39 17.34 -1.43
C ALA A 75 11.19 16.44 -2.39
N VAL A 76 10.56 15.41 -2.96
CA VAL A 76 11.20 14.57 -3.98
C VAL A 76 11.54 15.36 -5.23
N ALA A 77 10.62 16.20 -5.72
CA ALA A 77 10.84 17.03 -6.91
C ALA A 77 12.00 18.02 -6.72
N ALA A 78 12.16 18.58 -5.51
CA ALA A 78 13.27 19.47 -5.17
C ALA A 78 14.66 18.80 -5.30
N THR A 79 14.73 17.47 -5.28
CA THR A 79 16.00 16.73 -5.53
C THR A 79 16.41 16.71 -7.01
N GLY A 80 15.55 17.18 -7.93
CA GLY A 80 15.79 17.14 -9.38
C GLY A 80 15.72 15.74 -10.00
N ARG A 81 15.43 14.70 -9.20
CA ARG A 81 15.25 13.33 -9.69
C ARG A 81 13.84 13.14 -10.26
N ARG A 82 13.73 12.31 -11.31
CA ARG A 82 12.46 12.01 -11.97
C ARG A 82 11.79 10.79 -11.35
N PRO A 83 10.44 10.71 -11.30
CA PRO A 83 9.76 9.50 -10.88
C PRO A 83 10.17 8.29 -11.74
N LEU A 84 10.49 7.17 -11.08
CA LEU A 84 10.83 5.91 -11.73
C LEU A 84 9.57 5.26 -12.32
N SER A 85 9.57 5.05 -13.64
CA SER A 85 8.49 4.34 -14.33
C SER A 85 8.82 2.85 -14.53
N THR A 86 7.79 2.03 -14.72
CA THR A 86 7.96 0.58 -15.01
C THR A 86 8.84 0.34 -16.24
N PRO A 87 8.69 1.04 -17.38
CA PRO A 87 9.56 0.84 -18.54
C PRO A 87 11.02 1.20 -18.28
N VAL A 88 11.29 2.25 -17.49
CA VAL A 88 12.66 2.64 -17.11
C VAL A 88 13.29 1.56 -16.23
N LEU A 89 12.55 1.05 -15.25
CA LEU A 89 13.00 -0.04 -14.39
C LEU A 89 13.28 -1.32 -15.19
N ALA A 90 12.36 -1.70 -16.09
CA ALA A 90 12.55 -2.83 -17.00
C ALA A 90 13.79 -2.67 -17.89
N GLY A 91 14.00 -1.47 -18.45
CA GLY A 91 15.20 -1.15 -19.23
C GLY A 91 16.49 -1.25 -18.41
N ALA A 92 16.47 -0.82 -17.14
CA ALA A 92 17.62 -0.96 -16.25
C ALA A 92 17.91 -2.43 -15.91
N VAL A 93 16.88 -3.26 -15.69
CA VAL A 93 17.04 -4.71 -15.50
C VAL A 93 17.69 -5.34 -16.73
N ARG A 94 17.21 -5.04 -17.94
CA ARG A 94 17.81 -5.55 -19.19
C ARG A 94 19.28 -5.14 -19.34
N ALA A 95 19.60 -3.87 -19.03
CA ALA A 95 20.97 -3.38 -19.11
C ALA A 95 21.89 -4.13 -18.14
N VAL A 96 21.46 -4.32 -16.89
CA VAL A 96 22.23 -5.08 -15.89
C VAL A 96 22.45 -6.53 -16.31
N LEU A 97 21.43 -7.18 -16.89
CA LEU A 97 21.56 -8.55 -17.40
C LEU A 97 22.44 -8.65 -18.65
N ALA A 98 22.46 -7.62 -19.50
CA ALA A 98 23.34 -7.57 -20.67
C ALA A 98 24.81 -7.41 -20.27
N ASP A 99 25.08 -6.60 -19.23
CA ASP A 99 26.43 -6.36 -18.71
C ASP A 99 26.95 -7.58 -17.92
N GLU A 100 26.13 -8.12 -17.02
CA GLU A 100 26.50 -9.26 -16.16
C GLU A 100 25.27 -10.16 -15.88
N PRO A 101 25.02 -11.18 -16.73
CA PRO A 101 23.82 -12.01 -16.61
C PRO A 101 23.84 -12.96 -15.42
N GLY A 102 25.03 -13.37 -14.94
CA GLY A 102 25.17 -14.35 -13.85
C GLY A 102 24.38 -15.64 -14.12
N HIS A 103 23.65 -16.12 -13.10
CA HIS A 103 22.77 -17.29 -13.15
C HIS A 103 21.62 -17.15 -14.18
N PHE A 104 21.34 -15.95 -14.70
CA PHE A 104 20.29 -15.73 -15.69
C PHE A 104 20.78 -15.87 -17.13
N GLY A 105 22.05 -16.24 -17.39
CA GLY A 105 22.63 -16.30 -18.75
C GLY A 105 21.76 -16.99 -19.80
N GLY A 106 21.20 -18.16 -19.49
CA GLY A 106 20.32 -18.90 -20.42
C GLY A 106 18.95 -18.27 -20.69
N VAL A 107 18.55 -17.28 -19.88
CA VAL A 107 17.21 -16.65 -19.93
C VAL A 107 17.27 -15.12 -19.85
N ALA A 108 18.44 -14.52 -20.08
CA ALA A 108 18.69 -13.10 -19.83
C ALA A 108 17.83 -12.19 -20.72
N SER A 109 17.55 -12.61 -21.95
CA SER A 109 16.69 -11.91 -22.91
C SER A 109 15.21 -12.30 -22.81
N HIS A 110 14.84 -13.23 -21.93
CA HIS A 110 13.47 -13.74 -21.87
C HIS A 110 12.54 -12.74 -21.13
N PRO A 111 11.39 -12.33 -21.72
CA PRO A 111 10.50 -11.35 -21.10
C PRO A 111 9.99 -11.73 -19.71
N ALA A 112 9.82 -13.03 -19.44
CA ALA A 112 9.43 -13.50 -18.10
C ALA A 112 10.52 -13.23 -17.05
N THR A 113 11.80 -13.37 -17.40
CA THR A 113 12.92 -13.09 -16.50
C THR A 113 12.93 -11.64 -16.09
N GLU A 114 12.77 -10.74 -17.06
CA GLU A 114 12.65 -9.30 -16.80
C GLU A 114 11.49 -9.00 -15.86
N ARG A 115 10.28 -9.48 -16.16
CA ARG A 115 9.08 -9.24 -15.33
C ARG A 115 9.29 -9.76 -13.90
N SER A 116 9.89 -10.94 -13.75
CA SER A 116 10.21 -11.53 -12.44
C SER A 116 11.23 -10.68 -11.68
N LEU A 117 12.27 -10.17 -12.33
CA LEU A 117 13.28 -9.32 -11.69
C LEU A 117 12.78 -7.91 -11.38
N VAL A 118 11.89 -7.35 -12.21
CA VAL A 118 11.17 -6.10 -11.90
C VAL A 118 10.31 -6.28 -10.64
N ARG A 119 9.56 -7.39 -10.54
CA ARG A 119 8.78 -7.71 -9.34
C ARG A 119 9.68 -7.90 -8.12
N ALA A 120 10.76 -8.67 -8.26
CA ALA A 120 11.73 -8.88 -7.19
C ALA A 120 12.38 -7.57 -6.73
N HIS A 121 12.74 -6.68 -7.66
CA HIS A 121 13.31 -5.38 -7.32
C HIS A 121 12.37 -4.54 -6.45
N ARG A 122 11.07 -4.52 -6.76
CA ARG A 122 10.08 -3.81 -5.95
C ARG A 122 10.01 -4.37 -4.53
N THR A 123 9.89 -5.69 -4.38
CA THR A 123 9.87 -6.33 -3.05
C THR A 123 11.18 -6.11 -2.29
N LEU A 124 12.33 -6.24 -2.94
CA LEU A 124 13.64 -6.05 -2.30
C LEU A 124 13.90 -4.57 -1.97
N SER A 125 13.25 -3.62 -2.64
CA SER A 125 13.38 -2.20 -2.31
C SER A 125 12.84 -1.84 -0.93
N GLU A 126 11.98 -2.67 -0.36
CA GLU A 126 11.47 -2.54 1.01
C GLU A 126 12.41 -3.15 2.06
N VAL A 127 13.44 -3.88 1.62
CA VAL A 127 14.32 -4.63 2.51
C VAL A 127 15.60 -3.84 2.79
N GLY A 128 15.88 -3.62 4.07
CA GLY A 128 17.11 -2.93 4.50
C GLY A 128 18.40 -3.72 4.20
N PRO A 129 19.59 -3.08 4.29
CA PRO A 129 20.88 -3.68 3.91
C PRO A 129 21.17 -5.04 4.57
N THR A 130 20.96 -5.15 5.88
CA THR A 130 21.14 -6.40 6.64
C THR A 130 20.18 -7.51 6.21
N GLY A 131 18.97 -7.15 5.78
CA GLY A 131 18.01 -8.11 5.20
C GLY A 131 18.48 -8.63 3.85
N LEU A 132 18.97 -7.73 2.99
CA LEU A 132 19.54 -8.09 1.69
C LEU A 132 20.77 -8.99 1.82
N GLU A 133 21.62 -8.77 2.82
CA GLU A 133 22.77 -9.62 3.14
C GLU A 133 22.33 -11.04 3.54
N ARG A 134 21.36 -11.16 4.45
CA ARG A 134 20.79 -12.46 4.86
C ARG A 134 20.15 -13.21 3.68
N LEU A 135 19.41 -12.50 2.82
CA LEU A 135 18.82 -13.08 1.62
C LEU A 135 19.90 -13.57 0.65
N ALA A 136 20.94 -12.77 0.42
CA ALA A 136 22.05 -13.17 -0.45
C ALA A 136 22.78 -14.41 0.07
N ALA A 137 22.89 -14.58 1.40
CA ALA A 137 23.51 -15.76 2.00
C ALA A 137 22.67 -17.05 1.89
N THR A 138 21.40 -16.97 1.47
CA THR A 138 20.49 -18.14 1.46
C THR A 138 20.81 -19.12 0.33
N SER A 139 21.19 -18.62 -0.86
CA SER A 139 21.60 -19.48 -1.99
C SER A 139 22.33 -18.66 -3.07
N PRO A 140 23.14 -19.28 -3.94
CA PRO A 140 23.78 -18.59 -5.07
C PRO A 140 22.80 -17.88 -5.99
N ARG A 141 21.63 -18.50 -6.25
CA ARG A 141 20.57 -17.89 -7.06
C ARG A 141 19.98 -16.65 -6.38
N THR A 142 19.72 -16.71 -5.07
CA THR A 142 19.20 -15.57 -4.31
C THR A 142 20.23 -14.45 -4.25
N ALA A 143 21.52 -14.78 -4.08
CA ALA A 143 22.61 -13.82 -4.14
C ALA A 143 22.60 -13.04 -5.46
N ASP A 144 22.36 -13.71 -6.59
CA ASP A 144 22.29 -13.07 -7.89
C ASP A 144 21.06 -12.18 -8.08
N VAL A 145 19.90 -12.54 -7.52
CA VAL A 145 18.72 -11.65 -7.50
C VAL A 145 19.03 -10.38 -6.70
N VAL A 146 19.69 -10.50 -5.54
CA VAL A 146 20.11 -9.35 -4.72
C VAL A 146 21.17 -8.52 -5.44
N ARG A 147 22.13 -9.14 -6.14
CA ARG A 147 23.13 -8.45 -6.96
C ARG A 147 22.46 -7.61 -8.04
N VAL A 148 21.53 -8.20 -8.81
CA VAL A 148 20.77 -7.48 -9.85
C VAL A 148 19.98 -6.33 -9.24
N HIS A 149 19.29 -6.54 -8.11
CA HIS A 149 18.59 -5.46 -7.41
C HIS A 149 19.53 -4.30 -7.04
N ARG A 150 20.71 -4.58 -6.47
CA ARG A 150 21.71 -3.56 -6.10
C ARG A 150 22.24 -2.82 -7.32
N ALA A 151 22.58 -3.53 -8.40
CA ALA A 151 23.07 -2.94 -9.64
C ALA A 151 22.01 -2.04 -10.32
N VAL A 152 20.75 -2.47 -10.33
CA VAL A 152 19.62 -1.66 -10.83
C VAL A 152 19.43 -0.40 -9.97
N SER A 153 19.46 -0.54 -8.64
CA SER A 153 19.34 0.60 -7.72
C SER A 153 20.46 1.62 -7.94
N GLU A 154 21.71 1.17 -8.04
CA GLU A 154 22.87 2.04 -8.28
C GLU A 154 22.76 2.77 -9.63
N ARG A 155 22.32 2.07 -10.68
CA ARG A 155 22.15 2.65 -12.02
C ARG A 155 21.06 3.74 -12.05
N LEU A 156 19.99 3.57 -11.28
CA LEU A 156 18.83 4.46 -11.31
C LEU A 156 18.93 5.65 -10.36
N ARG A 157 19.57 5.47 -9.20
CA ARG A 157 19.65 6.43 -8.09
C ARG A 157 20.03 7.86 -8.51
N PRO A 158 21.00 8.11 -9.42
CA PRO A 158 21.41 9.47 -9.76
C PRO A 158 20.34 10.30 -10.48
N ARG A 159 19.39 9.66 -11.18
CA ARG A 159 18.42 10.35 -12.04
C ARG A 159 16.97 10.10 -11.70
N PHE A 160 16.69 9.06 -10.91
CA PHE A 160 15.34 8.63 -10.61
C PHE A 160 15.08 8.51 -9.11
N SER A 161 13.87 8.87 -8.73
CA SER A 161 13.30 8.66 -7.40
C SER A 161 12.30 7.51 -7.47
N ASN A 162 12.30 6.65 -6.46
CA ASN A 162 11.37 5.52 -6.36
C ASN A 162 10.29 5.77 -5.30
N GLU A 163 9.42 4.78 -5.08
CA GLU A 163 8.36 4.85 -4.07
C GLU A 163 8.92 4.99 -2.65
N GLN A 164 10.07 4.40 -2.34
CA GLN A 164 10.70 4.50 -1.02
C GLN A 164 11.23 5.92 -0.74
N ASP A 165 11.77 6.58 -1.77
CA ASP A 165 12.14 8.00 -1.69
C ASP A 165 10.92 8.87 -1.37
N LEU A 166 9.79 8.59 -2.02
CA LEU A 166 8.54 9.32 -1.83
C LEU A 166 7.95 9.11 -0.44
N VAL A 167 7.86 7.85 0.00
CA VAL A 167 7.36 7.51 1.34
C VAL A 167 8.22 8.13 2.42
N ARG A 168 9.55 8.09 2.30
CA ARG A 168 10.45 8.72 3.26
C ARG A 168 10.22 10.24 3.32
N ALA A 169 10.13 10.89 2.16
CA ALA A 169 9.83 12.32 2.12
C ALA A 169 8.45 12.66 2.72
N ALA A 170 7.46 11.78 2.54
CA ALA A 170 6.14 11.94 3.13
C ALA A 170 6.17 11.80 4.67
N VAL A 171 6.88 10.79 5.19
CA VAL A 171 7.09 10.61 6.64
C VAL A 171 7.80 11.84 7.23
N ASP A 172 8.88 12.30 6.60
CA ASP A 172 9.61 13.49 7.02
C ASP A 172 8.69 14.72 7.02
N ALA A 173 7.87 14.89 5.98
CA ALA A 173 6.90 15.97 5.92
C ALA A 173 5.90 15.91 7.08
N VAL A 174 5.37 14.72 7.42
CA VAL A 174 4.39 14.57 8.51
C VAL A 174 4.93 15.08 9.85
N SER A 175 6.21 14.83 10.14
CA SER A 175 6.86 15.30 11.37
C SER A 175 6.86 16.83 11.54
N THR A 176 6.72 17.57 10.45
CA THR A 176 6.65 19.05 10.45
C THR A 176 5.22 19.59 10.48
N SER A 177 4.22 18.72 10.57
CA SER A 177 2.78 19.05 10.59
C SER A 177 2.36 20.05 9.52
N PRO A 178 2.58 19.76 8.23
CA PRO A 178 2.27 20.69 7.14
C PRO A 178 0.78 21.03 7.10
N PRO A 179 0.39 22.23 6.62
CA PRO A 179 -1.01 22.65 6.53
C PRO A 179 -1.92 21.64 5.82
N VAL A 180 -1.37 20.92 4.83
CA VAL A 180 -2.11 19.90 4.08
C VAL A 180 -2.64 18.76 4.97
N LEU A 181 -1.99 18.45 6.10
CA LEU A 181 -2.52 17.45 7.04
C LEU A 181 -3.74 17.97 7.80
N ALA A 182 -3.79 19.27 8.10
CA ALA A 182 -4.98 19.88 8.68
C ALA A 182 -6.16 19.84 7.67
N ASP A 183 -5.88 20.06 6.38
CA ASP A 183 -6.88 19.98 5.31
C ASP A 183 -7.42 18.55 5.10
N LEU A 184 -6.61 17.52 5.39
CA LEU A 184 -7.03 16.12 5.33
C LEU A 184 -7.96 15.74 6.50
N GLY A 185 -7.85 16.42 7.64
CA GLY A 185 -8.58 16.11 8.86
C GLY A 185 -8.24 14.74 9.44
N PRO A 186 -9.07 14.21 10.34
CA PRO A 186 -8.92 12.85 10.87
C PRO A 186 -8.94 11.81 9.75
N THR A 187 -8.13 10.76 9.93
CA THR A 187 -7.92 9.71 8.92
C THR A 187 -8.55 8.39 9.35
N ILE A 188 -9.21 7.71 8.42
CA ILE A 188 -9.75 6.36 8.58
C ILE A 188 -9.02 5.43 7.61
N LEU A 189 -8.32 4.42 8.11
CA LEU A 189 -7.82 3.31 7.30
C LEU A 189 -8.95 2.29 7.11
N PHE A 190 -9.57 2.30 5.94
CA PHE A 190 -10.75 1.48 5.63
C PHE A 190 -10.37 0.23 4.84
N LEU A 191 -10.71 -0.93 5.40
CA LEU A 191 -10.46 -2.26 4.82
C LEU A 191 -9.00 -2.42 4.34
N PRO A 192 -8.01 -2.25 5.24
CA PRO A 192 -6.62 -2.55 4.89
C PRO A 192 -6.49 -4.02 4.47
N GLN A 193 -5.55 -4.28 3.58
CA GLN A 193 -5.24 -5.63 3.08
C GLN A 193 -3.81 -5.97 3.44
N ARG A 194 -2.90 -5.90 2.46
CA ARG A 194 -1.45 -5.94 2.70
C ARG A 194 -0.89 -4.54 2.56
N LEU A 195 -0.28 -4.03 3.63
CA LEU A 195 0.55 -2.83 3.60
C LEU A 195 2.01 -3.22 3.36
N SER A 196 2.70 -2.43 2.52
CA SER A 196 4.17 -2.47 2.48
C SER A 196 4.76 -1.88 3.76
N SER A 197 6.02 -2.17 4.05
CA SER A 197 6.70 -1.57 5.21
C SER A 197 6.72 -0.05 5.13
N GLY A 198 6.91 0.51 3.94
CA GLY A 198 6.86 1.96 3.73
C GLY A 198 5.47 2.56 3.99
N GLN A 199 4.40 1.92 3.50
CA GLN A 199 3.03 2.38 3.75
C GLN A 199 2.68 2.31 5.24
N ALA A 200 3.14 1.25 5.93
CA ALA A 200 2.94 1.11 7.37
C ALA A 200 3.64 2.23 8.15
N HIS A 201 4.91 2.52 7.82
CA HIS A 201 5.64 3.64 8.44
C HIS A 201 4.98 5.00 8.22
N LEU A 202 4.44 5.26 7.02
CA LEU A 202 3.70 6.50 6.76
C LEU A 202 2.44 6.61 7.61
N LEU A 203 1.65 5.54 7.70
CA LEU A 203 0.43 5.52 8.51
C LEU A 203 0.74 5.62 10.00
N GLN A 204 1.83 5.01 10.47
CA GLN A 204 2.31 5.17 11.84
C GLN A 204 2.70 6.64 12.12
N ALA A 205 3.47 7.27 11.23
CA ALA A 205 3.83 8.68 11.38
C ALA A 205 2.57 9.57 11.43
N ILE A 206 1.56 9.27 10.62
CA ILE A 206 0.27 9.98 10.70
C ILE A 206 -0.39 9.77 12.06
N ALA A 207 -0.43 8.54 12.57
CA ALA A 207 -1.03 8.23 13.87
C ALA A 207 -0.33 8.87 15.08
N GLU A 208 0.95 9.24 14.93
CA GLU A 208 1.72 9.96 15.94
C GLU A 208 1.33 11.45 16.02
N HIS A 209 0.86 12.03 14.92
CA HIS A 209 0.57 13.47 14.81
C HIS A 209 -0.92 13.80 14.61
N HIS A 210 -1.73 12.83 14.18
CA HIS A 210 -3.13 12.99 13.80
C HIS A 210 -3.98 11.79 14.22
N ASP A 211 -5.29 12.02 14.36
CA ASP A 211 -6.26 10.97 14.64
C ASP A 211 -6.31 9.97 13.48
N LEU A 212 -5.93 8.72 13.75
CA LEU A 212 -6.05 7.58 12.84
C LEU A 212 -6.93 6.51 13.49
N SER A 213 -8.05 6.19 12.85
CA SER A 213 -8.85 5.00 13.16
C SER A 213 -8.76 3.96 12.04
N VAL A 214 -9.00 2.70 12.37
CA VAL A 214 -8.90 1.56 11.45
C VAL A 214 -10.20 0.77 11.49
N ILE A 215 -10.73 0.48 10.31
CA ILE A 215 -11.87 -0.43 10.12
C ILE A 215 -11.35 -1.64 9.36
N ALA A 216 -11.05 -2.71 10.09
CA ALA A 216 -10.49 -3.94 9.57
C ALA A 216 -11.60 -4.94 9.20
N GLY A 217 -11.61 -5.39 7.95
CA GLY A 217 -12.53 -6.44 7.49
C GLY A 217 -12.05 -7.81 7.94
N ILE A 218 -12.95 -8.60 8.53
CA ILE A 218 -12.68 -9.98 8.94
C ILE A 218 -13.64 -10.97 8.29
N THR A 219 -13.13 -12.17 8.04
CA THR A 219 -13.87 -13.32 7.49
C THR A 219 -14.28 -14.30 8.57
N GLY A 220 -13.64 -14.24 9.75
CA GLY A 220 -13.79 -15.23 10.81
C GLY A 220 -12.81 -16.41 10.70
N SER A 221 -11.99 -16.46 9.64
CA SER A 221 -10.90 -17.43 9.49
C SER A 221 -9.56 -16.77 9.83
N ALA A 222 -8.88 -17.29 10.87
CA ALA A 222 -7.58 -16.76 11.30
C ALA A 222 -6.53 -16.77 10.18
N GLU A 223 -6.56 -17.78 9.30
CA GLU A 223 -5.63 -17.85 8.17
C GLU A 223 -5.90 -16.73 7.15
N ALA A 224 -7.17 -16.55 6.75
CA ALA A 224 -7.56 -15.53 5.79
C ALA A 224 -7.36 -14.11 6.35
N ASP A 225 -7.61 -13.92 7.65
CA ASP A 225 -7.52 -12.63 8.32
C ASP A 225 -6.07 -12.25 8.69
N SER A 226 -5.13 -13.21 8.64
CA SER A 226 -3.72 -13.01 9.04
C SER A 226 -2.98 -11.90 8.30
N ALA A 227 -3.35 -11.61 7.04
CA ALA A 227 -2.72 -10.54 6.27
C ALA A 227 -3.21 -9.16 6.72
N VAL A 228 -4.51 -9.05 7.04
CA VAL A 228 -5.12 -7.83 7.57
C VAL A 228 -4.58 -7.57 8.98
N GLN A 229 -4.54 -8.60 9.82
CA GLN A 229 -3.97 -8.52 11.18
C GLN A 229 -2.54 -7.99 11.16
N ARG A 230 -1.65 -8.58 10.34
CA ARG A 230 -0.27 -8.09 10.21
C ARG A 230 -0.17 -6.64 9.75
N SER A 231 -1.09 -6.18 8.90
CA SER A 231 -1.11 -4.79 8.45
C SER A 231 -1.59 -3.83 9.54
N VAL A 232 -2.50 -4.25 10.41
CA VAL A 232 -2.91 -3.46 11.59
C VAL A 232 -1.79 -3.38 12.62
N GLU A 233 -1.16 -4.52 12.91
CA GLU A 233 -0.05 -4.59 13.86
C GLU A 233 1.17 -3.81 13.37
N SER A 234 1.45 -3.81 12.05
CA SER A 234 2.61 -3.11 11.48
C SER A 234 2.52 -1.58 11.57
N ILE A 235 1.33 -1.02 11.76
CA ILE A 235 1.13 0.42 12.02
C ILE A 235 1.06 0.74 13.52
N GLY A 236 1.23 -0.25 14.41
CA GLY A 236 1.12 -0.09 15.86
C GLY A 236 -0.31 -0.18 16.40
N GLY A 237 -1.27 -0.65 15.59
CA GLY A 237 -2.63 -0.94 16.03
C GLY A 237 -2.68 -2.24 16.82
N ALA A 238 -3.42 -2.25 17.94
CA ALA A 238 -3.73 -3.49 18.65
C ALA A 238 -4.86 -4.22 17.93
N TRP A 239 -4.66 -5.51 17.59
CA TRP A 239 -5.72 -6.33 17.00
C TRP A 239 -6.81 -6.61 18.05
N PRO A 240 -8.05 -6.14 17.86
CA PRO A 240 -9.09 -6.27 18.87
C PRO A 240 -9.70 -7.68 18.87
N SER A 241 -10.31 -8.05 19.99
CA SER A 241 -11.26 -9.15 20.03
C SER A 241 -12.50 -8.75 19.22
N GLY A 242 -12.60 -9.27 18.00
CA GLY A 242 -13.65 -8.90 17.06
C GLY A 242 -14.98 -9.64 17.27
N PRO A 243 -16.02 -9.27 16.52
CA PRO A 243 -17.26 -10.03 16.50
C PRO A 243 -17.00 -11.45 15.97
N THR A 244 -17.72 -12.44 16.51
CA THR A 244 -17.71 -13.78 15.95
C THR A 244 -18.36 -13.76 14.58
N VAL A 245 -17.56 -13.97 13.54
CA VAL A 245 -18.04 -14.14 12.16
C VAL A 245 -17.97 -15.61 11.82
N VAL A 246 -19.08 -16.18 11.35
CA VAL A 246 -19.07 -17.53 10.77
C VAL A 246 -18.48 -17.40 9.37
N PRO A 247 -17.36 -18.07 9.05
CA PRO A 247 -16.79 -18.02 7.72
C PRO A 247 -17.81 -18.44 6.67
N ALA A 248 -17.95 -17.64 5.62
CA ALA A 248 -18.79 -18.01 4.50
C ALA A 248 -18.21 -19.27 3.83
N ILE A 249 -18.99 -20.34 3.79
CA ILE A 249 -18.65 -21.55 3.05
C ILE A 249 -19.20 -21.37 1.64
N ALA A 250 -18.34 -21.49 0.64
CA ALA A 250 -18.77 -21.42 -0.74
C ALA A 250 -19.50 -22.72 -1.11
N ASP A 251 -20.81 -22.63 -1.29
CA ASP A 251 -21.64 -23.79 -1.68
C ASP A 251 -21.89 -23.86 -3.19
N HIS A 252 -21.55 -22.79 -3.92
CA HIS A 252 -21.71 -22.69 -5.37
C HIS A 252 -20.50 -22.00 -6.00
N ALA A 253 -20.03 -22.53 -7.13
CA ALA A 253 -19.06 -21.88 -8.00
C ALA A 253 -19.77 -21.36 -9.24
N LEU A 254 -19.74 -20.04 -9.44
CA LEU A 254 -20.22 -19.41 -10.68
C LEU A 254 -19.01 -19.17 -11.59
N SER A 255 -18.95 -19.92 -12.69
CA SER A 255 -17.98 -19.66 -13.75
C SER A 255 -18.50 -18.51 -14.60
N VAL A 256 -17.95 -17.32 -14.39
CA VAL A 256 -18.13 -16.17 -15.27
C VAL A 256 -16.88 -16.02 -16.14
N SER A 257 -17.06 -15.53 -17.37
CA SER A 257 -15.93 -15.19 -18.24
C SER A 257 -15.02 -14.16 -17.55
N ASP A 258 -13.72 -14.42 -17.57
CA ASP A 258 -12.71 -13.42 -17.26
C ASP A 258 -12.79 -12.31 -18.34
N ALA A 259 -12.52 -11.06 -17.97
CA ALA A 259 -12.34 -9.98 -18.94
C ALA A 259 -11.28 -10.32 -20.01
N ASP A 260 -10.28 -11.15 -19.69
CA ASP A 260 -9.30 -11.66 -20.66
C ASP A 260 -9.88 -12.68 -21.67
N ASP A 261 -10.96 -13.39 -21.32
CA ASP A 261 -11.66 -14.30 -22.24
C ASP A 261 -12.67 -13.56 -23.15
N GLU A 262 -13.16 -12.39 -22.74
CA GLU A 262 -14.11 -11.58 -23.54
C GLU A 262 -13.43 -10.79 -24.69
N VAL A 263 -12.10 -10.70 -24.69
CA VAL A 263 -11.31 -9.93 -25.68
C VAL A 263 -10.53 -10.83 -26.65
N ARG A 264 -10.79 -12.14 -26.68
CA ARG A 264 -10.18 -13.08 -27.64
C ARG A 264 -11.00 -13.29 -28.91
#